data_AF-A0A137NSB6-F1
#
_entry.id   AF-A0A137NSB6-F1
#
_cell.length_a   1.000
_cell.length_b   1.000
_cell.length_c   1.000
_cell.angle_alpha   90.00
_cell.angle_beta   90.00
_cell.angle_gamma   90.00
#
_symmetry.space_group_name_H-M   'P 1'
#
loop_
_entity.id
_entity.type
_entity.pdbx_description
1 polymer ?
#
loop_
_entity_poly.entity_id
_entity_poly.type
_entity_poly.pdbx_seq_one_letter_code
_entity_poly.pdbx_strand_id
1 'polypeptide(L)'
;MKFVSSSFSKTSSTDSTLVNTVNEQTEGLSYTSSVAEIEANDLEAWEGVDLFFKNEFDKAQAKFLKKSEHDFLYALCYGATCLFKAGLTLQDEHINLAIDTLTKAHTKAQQTIDKIQQIEGNTMINSISKAFGGFFSSSSSASSKSSEKPEIPKMSALEFRAQICKAEASLLIGMLQLMLESWTYYMKAVLNLHSGFSVYHSLDKYIDAYADSGEVIPYDKHSLSGYYFGVGTINIVINMLPPKIASLIGAITGKIDVQKGFNYISKSIEVDGLLSILANFQGSMIHLLYFSFCPSFSIPKNIEGLKPYLDPAVKKYPDGFFFRLIMGRRDRALKNLELSNSHYHTIADSKGAWDELASMSNYELSFNHCFALNWQPAFELFENLAIRNYWNPTIFTYLQAICQFELGNLEVCKQKLQSLETLQTRKFGGKVIAVEAFATTKTKHFLQNYPQNLILPGLEVIALWNGFSSMSTENLEKCKAQALAALDTVLALPESTRFEEEALCYYLLGCIDLELHNYPKAIEYLEKTAEFKKKLKFNQYLIPFSYYELACIEFLQANYPSSKAWLVKVKECSGYFFENRLGVRVHLSNIQLRGLC
;
A
#
# COMPACT_ATOMS: atom_id res chain seq x y z
N MET A 1 -51.58 -6.46 -52.35
CA MET A 1 -53.01 -6.85 -52.41
C MET A 1 -53.57 -6.73 -50.99
N LYS A 2 -54.51 -5.80 -50.78
CA LYS A 2 -55.46 -5.63 -49.66
C LYS A 2 -54.98 -5.65 -48.19
N PHE A 3 -55.18 -4.50 -47.55
CA PHE A 3 -55.52 -4.28 -46.14
C PHE A 3 -56.65 -5.19 -45.63
N VAL A 4 -56.59 -5.61 -44.37
CA VAL A 4 -57.77 -5.64 -43.46
C VAL A 4 -57.30 -5.33 -42.03
N SER A 5 -57.89 -4.28 -41.45
CA SER A 5 -57.97 -3.99 -40.02
C SER A 5 -59.21 -4.67 -39.43
N SER A 6 -59.15 -5.09 -38.16
CA SER A 6 -60.33 -5.09 -37.28
C SER A 6 -59.89 -5.02 -35.81
N SER A 7 -60.78 -4.48 -34.99
CA SER A 7 -60.53 -3.74 -33.75
C SER A 7 -61.37 -4.27 -32.58
N PHE A 8 -60.93 -3.97 -31.34
CA PHE A 8 -61.61 -4.09 -30.03
C PHE A 8 -61.80 -5.54 -29.49
N SER A 9 -61.59 -5.86 -28.20
CA SER A 9 -61.87 -5.11 -26.95
C SER A 9 -61.04 -5.63 -25.75
N LYS A 10 -60.84 -4.77 -24.74
CA LYS A 10 -60.24 -5.06 -23.42
C LYS A 10 -61.15 -5.97 -22.59
N THR A 11 -60.58 -6.93 -21.86
CA THR A 11 -61.02 -7.31 -20.50
C THR A 11 -59.86 -7.88 -19.70
N SER A 12 -59.87 -7.55 -18.42
CA SER A 12 -58.84 -7.59 -17.39
C SER A 12 -58.44 -9.00 -16.90
N SER A 13 -57.14 -9.25 -16.79
CA SER A 13 -56.54 -10.10 -15.73
C SER A 13 -55.03 -9.85 -15.62
N THR A 14 -54.66 -8.59 -15.46
CA THR A 14 -53.37 -8.22 -14.85
C THR A 14 -53.55 -8.31 -13.34
N ASP A 15 -52.77 -9.15 -12.65
CA ASP A 15 -52.17 -8.82 -11.33
C ASP A 15 -51.45 -9.99 -10.63
N SER A 16 -51.48 -11.23 -11.12
CA SER A 16 -50.81 -12.35 -10.42
C SER A 16 -49.49 -12.84 -11.06
N THR A 17 -49.16 -12.42 -12.27
CA THR A 17 -48.01 -12.95 -13.04
C THR A 17 -46.79 -12.02 -13.11
N LEU A 18 -46.90 -10.76 -12.69
CA LEU A 18 -45.77 -9.82 -12.62
C LEU A 18 -45.04 -9.85 -11.27
N VAL A 19 -45.66 -10.43 -10.23
CA VAL A 19 -45.04 -10.57 -8.89
C VAL A 19 -44.06 -11.76 -8.84
N ASN A 20 -44.21 -12.74 -9.73
CA ASN A 20 -43.46 -14.00 -9.64
C ASN A 20 -42.21 -14.10 -10.53
N THR A 21 -41.85 -13.05 -11.28
CA THR A 21 -40.66 -13.04 -12.15
C THR A 21 -39.54 -12.12 -11.64
N VAL A 22 -39.67 -11.55 -10.43
CA VAL A 22 -38.72 -10.57 -9.87
C VAL A 22 -37.79 -11.18 -8.80
N ASN A 23 -37.96 -12.46 -8.44
CA ASN A 23 -37.22 -13.11 -7.34
C ASN A 23 -35.84 -13.69 -7.70
N GLU A 24 -35.41 -13.65 -8.96
CA GLU A 24 -34.14 -14.23 -9.37
C GLU A 24 -33.13 -13.12 -9.67
N GLN A 25 -32.28 -12.79 -8.68
CA GLN A 25 -30.84 -12.48 -8.88
C GLN A 25 -30.08 -12.02 -7.62
N THR A 26 -30.71 -12.03 -6.45
CA THR A 26 -30.05 -12.19 -5.14
C THR A 26 -30.89 -13.21 -4.40
N GLU A 27 -30.57 -14.51 -4.49
CA GLU A 27 -31.37 -15.55 -3.82
C GLU A 27 -31.51 -15.20 -2.32
N GLY A 28 -32.69 -14.69 -1.93
CA GLY A 28 -33.11 -14.52 -0.55
C GLY A 28 -33.35 -13.10 -0.02
N LEU A 29 -32.76 -12.04 -0.60
CA LEU A 29 -32.89 -10.67 -0.05
C LEU A 29 -33.76 -9.75 -0.90
N SER A 30 -34.68 -9.04 -0.24
CA SER A 30 -35.55 -7.99 -0.77
C SER A 30 -35.12 -6.62 -0.24
N TYR A 31 -35.52 -5.52 -0.89
CA TYR A 31 -35.29 -4.17 -0.37
C TYR A 31 -35.97 -3.92 1.00
N THR A 32 -37.01 -4.69 1.31
CA THR A 32 -37.70 -4.68 2.61
C THR A 32 -37.07 -5.61 3.64
N SER A 33 -35.97 -6.30 3.30
CA SER A 33 -35.33 -7.23 4.22
C SER A 33 -34.86 -6.52 5.48
N SER A 34 -35.16 -7.14 6.61
CA SER A 34 -34.72 -6.67 7.91
C SER A 34 -33.21 -6.84 8.05
N VAL A 35 -32.63 -6.10 9.00
CA VAL A 35 -31.20 -6.23 9.35
C VAL A 35 -30.84 -7.68 9.68
N ALA A 36 -31.69 -8.39 10.43
CA ALA A 36 -31.43 -9.78 10.83
C ALA A 36 -31.40 -10.76 9.64
N GLU A 37 -32.23 -10.54 8.62
CA GLU A 37 -32.23 -11.36 7.40
C GLU A 37 -30.96 -11.13 6.58
N ILE A 38 -30.49 -9.89 6.51
CA ILE A 38 -29.24 -9.56 5.83
C ILE A 38 -28.05 -10.19 6.57
N GLU A 39 -28.00 -10.08 7.90
CA GLU A 39 -26.96 -10.72 8.73
C GLU A 39 -26.95 -12.25 8.56
N ALA A 40 -28.14 -12.88 8.49
CA ALA A 40 -28.24 -14.31 8.24
C ALA A 40 -27.72 -14.71 6.84
N ASN A 41 -27.97 -13.90 5.82
CA ASN A 41 -27.45 -14.14 4.47
C ASN A 41 -25.92 -13.98 4.39
N ASP A 42 -25.36 -13.06 5.19
CA ASP A 42 -23.94 -12.69 5.19
C ASP A 42 -23.07 -13.64 6.06
N LEU A 43 -23.68 -14.49 6.89
CA LEU A 43 -22.98 -15.31 7.88
C LEU A 43 -21.81 -16.13 7.31
N GLU A 44 -21.99 -16.80 6.15
CA GLU A 44 -20.91 -17.58 5.56
C GLU A 44 -19.76 -16.72 5.02
N ALA A 45 -20.02 -15.48 4.59
CA ALA A 45 -18.97 -14.53 4.23
C ALA A 45 -18.15 -14.14 5.48
N TRP A 46 -18.79 -14.03 6.65
CA TRP A 46 -18.09 -13.71 7.89
C TRP A 46 -17.19 -14.84 8.35
N GLU A 47 -17.72 -16.07 8.33
CA GLU A 47 -16.92 -17.27 8.57
C GLU A 47 -15.72 -17.34 7.61
N GLY A 48 -15.93 -16.99 6.33
CA GLY A 48 -14.87 -16.91 5.34
C GLY A 48 -13.77 -15.91 5.72
N VAL A 49 -14.13 -14.71 6.18
CA VAL A 49 -13.15 -13.70 6.62
C VAL A 49 -12.36 -14.18 7.84
N ASP A 50 -13.01 -14.77 8.83
CA ASP A 50 -12.35 -15.34 10.00
C ASP A 50 -11.37 -16.47 9.62
N LEU A 51 -11.80 -17.39 8.75
CA LEU A 51 -10.94 -18.46 8.19
C LEU A 51 -9.73 -17.88 7.43
N PHE A 52 -9.92 -16.82 6.65
CA PHE A 52 -8.85 -16.17 5.89
C PHE A 52 -7.73 -15.66 6.82
N PHE A 53 -8.08 -14.97 7.90
CA PHE A 53 -7.09 -14.45 8.86
C PHE A 53 -6.55 -15.52 9.82
N LYS A 54 -7.19 -16.71 9.89
CA LYS A 54 -6.65 -17.93 10.51
C LYS A 54 -5.77 -18.76 9.57
N ASN A 55 -5.46 -18.25 8.38
CA ASN A 55 -4.65 -18.89 7.35
C ASN A 55 -5.32 -20.11 6.68
N GLU A 56 -6.64 -20.30 6.85
CA GLU A 56 -7.40 -21.35 6.18
C GLU A 56 -7.91 -20.86 4.81
N PHE A 57 -6.97 -20.44 3.96
CA PHE A 57 -7.26 -19.68 2.73
C PHE A 57 -8.19 -20.40 1.76
N ASP A 58 -7.98 -21.70 1.52
CA ASP A 58 -8.82 -22.47 0.60
C ASP A 58 -10.26 -22.59 1.10
N LYS A 59 -10.45 -22.75 2.42
CA LYS A 59 -11.79 -22.81 3.02
C LYS A 59 -12.49 -21.46 2.97
N ALA A 60 -11.75 -20.39 3.23
CA ALA A 60 -12.25 -19.03 3.08
C ALA A 60 -12.69 -18.76 1.63
N GLN A 61 -11.83 -19.09 0.66
CA GLN A 61 -12.16 -18.91 -0.76
C GLN A 61 -13.38 -19.73 -1.17
N ALA A 62 -13.49 -20.99 -0.73
CA ALA A 62 -14.65 -21.83 -0.99
C ALA A 62 -15.95 -21.20 -0.46
N LYS A 63 -15.91 -20.56 0.71
CA LYS A 63 -17.07 -19.82 1.27
C LYS A 63 -17.47 -18.64 0.39
N PHE A 64 -16.52 -17.83 -0.05
CA PHE A 64 -16.79 -16.65 -0.88
C PHE A 64 -17.33 -17.03 -2.27
N LEU A 65 -16.77 -18.06 -2.89
CA LEU A 65 -17.17 -18.49 -4.24
C LEU A 65 -18.60 -19.03 -4.34
N LYS A 66 -19.18 -19.51 -3.24
CA LYS A 66 -20.56 -20.06 -3.23
C LYS A 66 -21.60 -19.09 -3.79
N LYS A 67 -21.45 -17.79 -3.49
CA LYS A 67 -22.42 -16.76 -3.89
C LYS A 67 -21.79 -15.60 -4.66
N SER A 68 -20.48 -15.59 -4.92
CA SER A 68 -19.80 -14.46 -5.58
C SER A 68 -20.35 -14.10 -6.97
N GLU A 69 -20.97 -15.05 -7.67
CA GLU A 69 -21.57 -14.79 -8.98
C GLU A 69 -22.90 -14.03 -8.89
N HIS A 70 -23.54 -13.98 -7.72
CA HIS A 70 -24.88 -13.39 -7.56
C HIS A 70 -24.97 -12.36 -6.43
N ASP A 71 -24.09 -12.42 -5.43
CA ASP A 71 -24.09 -11.55 -4.26
C ASP A 71 -22.86 -10.63 -4.25
N PHE A 72 -23.09 -9.33 -4.05
CA PHE A 72 -22.05 -8.31 -4.09
C PHE A 72 -21.06 -8.39 -2.91
N LEU A 73 -21.50 -8.84 -1.73
CA LEU A 73 -20.64 -8.95 -0.55
C LEU A 73 -19.68 -10.13 -0.71
N TYR A 74 -20.17 -11.28 -1.18
CA TYR A 74 -19.34 -12.45 -1.44
C TYR A 74 -18.33 -12.18 -2.55
N ALA A 75 -18.74 -11.46 -3.61
CA ALA A 75 -17.84 -10.99 -4.64
C ALA A 75 -16.77 -10.03 -4.09
N LEU A 76 -17.15 -9.11 -3.19
CA LEU A 76 -16.21 -8.18 -2.54
C LEU A 76 -15.20 -8.94 -1.67
N CYS A 77 -15.65 -9.87 -0.82
CA CYS A 77 -14.77 -10.68 0.01
C CYS A 77 -13.80 -11.50 -0.83
N TYR A 78 -14.27 -12.16 -1.90
CA TYR A 78 -13.39 -12.87 -2.83
C TYR A 78 -12.40 -11.92 -3.50
N GLY A 79 -12.88 -10.78 -4.02
CA GLY A 79 -12.03 -9.76 -4.63
C GLY A 79 -10.95 -9.22 -3.70
N ALA A 80 -11.28 -9.03 -2.41
CA ALA A 80 -10.33 -8.64 -1.39
C ALA A 80 -9.24 -9.71 -1.20
N THR A 81 -9.59 -11.01 -1.14
CA THR A 81 -8.57 -12.07 -1.06
C THR A 81 -7.64 -12.09 -2.28
N CYS A 82 -8.19 -11.92 -3.49
CA CYS A 82 -7.41 -11.78 -4.71
C CYS A 82 -6.48 -10.56 -4.64
N LEU A 83 -6.93 -9.45 -4.05
CA LEU A 83 -6.11 -8.26 -3.85
C LEU A 83 -4.93 -8.50 -2.90
N PHE A 84 -5.11 -9.23 -1.78
CA PHE A 84 -3.99 -9.63 -0.92
C PHE A 84 -2.95 -10.42 -1.71
N LYS A 85 -3.39 -11.39 -2.53
CA LYS A 85 -2.50 -12.19 -3.38
C LYS A 85 -1.80 -11.35 -4.45
N ALA A 86 -2.53 -10.42 -5.08
CA ALA A 86 -1.98 -9.48 -6.06
C ALA A 86 -0.94 -8.55 -5.43
N GLY A 87 -1.17 -8.07 -4.20
CA GLY A 87 -0.24 -7.21 -3.47
C GLY A 87 1.07 -7.92 -3.09
N LEU A 88 1.04 -9.22 -2.81
CA LEU A 88 2.23 -10.03 -2.53
C LEU A 88 3.06 -10.28 -3.80
N THR A 89 2.41 -10.56 -4.92
CA THR A 89 3.09 -11.04 -6.14
C THR A 89 3.39 -9.96 -7.16
N LEU A 90 2.57 -8.92 -7.24
CA LEU A 90 2.60 -7.91 -8.31
C LEU A 90 2.69 -8.55 -9.71
N GLN A 91 2.07 -9.71 -9.90
CA GLN A 91 1.96 -10.40 -11.18
C GLN A 91 0.69 -9.97 -11.91
N ASP A 92 0.78 -9.76 -13.22
CA ASP A 92 -0.34 -9.24 -14.03
C ASP A 92 -1.59 -10.13 -13.92
N GLU A 93 -1.43 -11.46 -13.86
CA GLU A 93 -2.55 -12.41 -13.70
C GLU A 93 -3.33 -12.17 -12.40
N HIS A 94 -2.63 -12.13 -11.27
CA HIS A 94 -3.26 -11.88 -9.97
C HIS A 94 -3.86 -10.47 -9.87
N ILE A 95 -3.17 -9.45 -10.42
CA ILE A 95 -3.67 -8.08 -10.48
C ILE A 95 -4.98 -8.01 -11.29
N ASN A 96 -5.00 -8.62 -12.47
CA ASN A 96 -6.17 -8.61 -13.34
C ASN A 96 -7.35 -9.37 -12.71
N LEU A 97 -7.10 -10.51 -12.08
CA LEU A 97 -8.13 -11.27 -11.37
C LEU A 97 -8.73 -10.47 -10.21
N ALA A 98 -7.89 -9.79 -9.41
CA ALA A 98 -8.36 -8.93 -8.32
C ALA A 98 -9.23 -7.77 -8.84
N ILE A 99 -8.77 -7.07 -9.90
CA ILE A 99 -9.51 -5.96 -10.50
C ILE A 99 -10.84 -6.44 -11.10
N ASP A 100 -10.86 -7.55 -11.84
CA ASP A 100 -12.09 -8.10 -12.45
C ASP A 100 -13.11 -8.48 -11.37
N THR A 101 -12.67 -9.19 -10.34
CA THR A 101 -13.55 -9.64 -9.25
C THR A 101 -14.11 -8.46 -8.45
N LEU A 102 -13.29 -7.47 -8.11
CA LEU A 102 -13.75 -6.26 -7.43
C LEU A 102 -14.68 -5.43 -8.33
N THR A 103 -14.44 -5.41 -9.65
CA THR A 103 -15.34 -4.73 -10.60
C THR A 103 -16.70 -5.44 -10.65
N LYS A 104 -16.73 -6.78 -10.64
CA LYS A 104 -17.97 -7.55 -10.51
C LYS A 104 -18.73 -7.21 -9.23
N ALA A 105 -18.04 -7.12 -8.10
CA ALA A 105 -18.64 -6.71 -6.83
C ALA A 105 -19.27 -5.30 -6.92
N HIS A 106 -18.52 -4.34 -7.48
CA HIS A 106 -19.00 -2.99 -7.73
C HIS A 106 -20.26 -2.97 -8.61
N THR A 107 -20.23 -3.68 -9.74
CA THR A 107 -21.37 -3.73 -10.68
C THR A 107 -22.61 -4.34 -10.05
N LYS A 108 -22.48 -5.43 -9.27
CA LYS A 108 -23.63 -6.08 -8.59
C LYS A 108 -24.23 -5.19 -7.51
N ALA A 109 -23.37 -4.50 -6.74
CA ALA A 109 -23.83 -3.53 -5.76
C ALA A 109 -24.59 -2.38 -6.44
N GLN A 110 -24.06 -1.85 -7.56
CA GLN A 110 -24.73 -0.82 -8.35
C GLN A 110 -26.09 -1.30 -8.89
N GLN A 111 -26.16 -2.52 -9.43
CA GLN A 111 -27.43 -3.09 -9.93
C GLN A 111 -28.47 -3.22 -8.80
N THR A 112 -28.05 -3.58 -7.60
CA THR A 112 -28.93 -3.66 -6.42
C THR A 112 -29.46 -2.27 -6.05
N ILE A 113 -28.58 -1.27 -6.00
CA ILE A 113 -28.95 0.13 -5.76
C ILE A 113 -29.96 0.62 -6.80
N ASP A 114 -29.70 0.38 -8.09
CA ASP A 114 -30.57 0.83 -9.18
C ASP A 114 -31.97 0.19 -9.08
N LYS A 115 -32.05 -1.09 -8.73
CA LYS A 115 -33.32 -1.80 -8.52
C LYS A 115 -34.10 -1.20 -7.35
N ILE A 116 -33.45 -0.93 -6.22
CA ILE A 116 -34.10 -0.31 -5.04
C ILE A 116 -34.63 1.08 -5.41
N GLN A 117 -33.84 1.88 -6.10
CA GLN A 117 -34.22 3.24 -6.51
C GLN A 117 -35.38 3.26 -7.52
N GLN A 118 -35.48 2.26 -8.39
CA GLN A 118 -36.64 2.09 -9.28
C GLN A 118 -37.93 1.81 -8.50
N ILE A 119 -37.84 1.10 -7.37
CA ILE A 119 -38.97 0.78 -6.51
C ILE A 119 -39.38 2.00 -5.66
N GLU A 120 -38.42 2.70 -5.07
CA GLU A 120 -38.66 3.85 -4.17
C GLU A 120 -38.92 5.17 -4.90
N GLY A 121 -38.68 5.22 -6.22
CA GLY A 121 -39.00 6.36 -7.07
C GLY A 121 -38.08 7.59 -6.93
N ASN A 122 -36.98 7.50 -6.18
CA ASN A 122 -35.98 8.57 -6.01
C ASN A 122 -34.56 8.01 -5.84
N THR A 123 -33.56 8.71 -6.40
CA THR A 123 -32.14 8.41 -6.13
C THR A 123 -31.77 8.96 -4.75
N MET A 124 -31.66 8.09 -3.74
CA MET A 124 -31.44 8.53 -2.36
C MET A 124 -30.16 9.35 -2.15
N ILE A 125 -29.06 9.02 -2.84
CA ILE A 125 -27.83 9.82 -2.82
C ILE A 125 -28.06 11.24 -3.36
N ASN A 126 -28.91 11.40 -4.38
CA ASN A 126 -29.26 12.73 -4.89
C ASN A 126 -30.16 13.48 -3.90
N SER A 127 -31.03 12.77 -3.19
CA SER A 127 -31.85 13.34 -2.11
C SER A 127 -30.99 13.78 -0.92
N ILE A 128 -30.01 12.98 -0.50
CA ILE A 128 -29.02 13.33 0.54
C ILE A 128 -28.18 14.52 0.08
N SER A 129 -27.71 14.53 -1.17
CA SER A 129 -26.95 15.65 -1.72
C SER A 129 -27.79 16.93 -1.81
N LYS A 130 -29.09 16.83 -2.09
CA LYS A 130 -30.01 17.99 -2.09
C LYS A 130 -30.35 18.46 -0.67
N ALA A 131 -30.57 17.54 0.27
CA ALA A 131 -30.97 17.84 1.65
C ALA A 131 -29.81 18.37 2.49
N PHE A 132 -28.58 17.91 2.25
CA PHE A 132 -27.39 18.20 3.06
C PHE A 132 -26.26 18.88 2.25
N GLY A 133 -26.62 19.48 1.10
CA GLY A 133 -25.76 20.30 0.25
C GLY A 133 -24.81 19.51 -0.65
N GLY A 134 -25.01 19.62 -1.97
CA GLY A 134 -24.17 18.99 -2.99
C GLY A 134 -22.88 19.76 -3.26
N PHE A 135 -21.88 19.05 -3.79
CA PHE A 135 -20.50 19.47 -4.10
C PHE A 135 -20.34 20.63 -5.12
N PHE A 136 -21.43 21.35 -5.49
CA PHE A 136 -21.42 22.37 -6.55
C PHE A 136 -22.21 23.66 -6.24
N SER A 137 -22.62 23.91 -5.01
CA SER A 137 -23.29 25.17 -4.66
C SER A 137 -22.29 26.23 -4.16
N SER A 138 -21.51 26.81 -5.07
CA SER A 138 -21.01 28.17 -4.86
C SER A 138 -22.14 29.16 -5.21
N SER A 139 -22.49 29.99 -4.23
CA SER A 139 -23.39 31.14 -4.30
C SER A 139 -24.67 31.01 -5.13
N SER A 140 -25.83 30.98 -4.46
CA SER A 140 -26.82 32.08 -4.58
C SER A 140 -28.10 31.81 -3.79
N SER A 141 -28.65 32.91 -3.31
CA SER A 141 -29.98 33.10 -2.74
C SER A 141 -30.27 32.50 -1.35
N ALA A 142 -30.05 33.36 -0.35
CA ALA A 142 -30.87 33.37 0.84
C ALA A 142 -32.35 33.48 0.42
N SER A 143 -33.14 32.46 0.71
CA SER A 143 -34.57 32.61 0.91
C SER A 143 -34.97 31.85 2.16
N SER A 144 -35.54 32.61 3.09
CA SER A 144 -36.11 32.18 4.35
C SER A 144 -37.28 31.21 4.15
N LYS A 145 -37.31 30.10 4.89
CA LYS A 145 -38.41 29.68 5.78
C LYS A 145 -38.18 28.27 6.36
N SER A 146 -38.87 28.04 7.48
CA SER A 146 -39.03 26.84 8.32
C SER A 146 -37.84 26.32 9.13
N SER A 147 -37.92 26.60 10.43
CA SER A 147 -37.26 25.93 11.54
C SER A 147 -37.89 24.57 11.85
N GLU A 148 -37.97 23.69 10.85
CA GLU A 148 -38.14 22.24 11.08
C GLU A 148 -36.79 21.60 10.75
N LYS A 149 -36.26 20.79 11.67
CA LYS A 149 -35.06 20.00 11.36
C LYS A 149 -35.40 19.15 10.12
N PRO A 150 -34.60 19.18 9.05
CA PRO A 150 -34.89 18.40 7.86
C PRO A 150 -35.02 16.93 8.25
N GLU A 151 -36.12 16.28 7.87
CA GLU A 151 -36.34 14.86 8.10
C GLU A 151 -35.22 14.06 7.42
N ILE A 152 -34.58 13.16 8.16
CA ILE A 152 -33.48 12.35 7.63
C ILE A 152 -34.05 11.39 6.58
N PRO A 153 -33.55 11.39 5.33
CA PRO A 153 -33.99 10.44 4.31
C PRO A 153 -33.82 9.00 4.79
N LYS A 154 -34.83 8.15 4.62
CA LYS A 154 -34.78 6.76 5.13
C LYS A 154 -34.13 5.82 4.12
N MET A 155 -32.88 5.42 4.32
CA MET A 155 -32.22 4.40 3.48
C MET A 155 -32.52 3.00 4.02
N SER A 156 -32.86 2.06 3.12
CA SER A 156 -32.96 0.66 3.50
C SER A 156 -31.59 0.12 3.93
N ALA A 157 -31.57 -0.85 4.85
CA ALA A 157 -30.32 -1.48 5.28
C ALA A 157 -29.57 -2.17 4.13
N LEU A 158 -30.30 -2.72 3.16
CA LEU A 158 -29.73 -3.33 1.96
C LEU A 158 -29.11 -2.28 1.03
N GLU A 159 -29.77 -1.14 0.80
CA GLU A 159 -29.18 -0.05 0.00
C GLU A 159 -27.90 0.48 0.67
N PHE A 160 -27.94 0.75 1.97
CA PHE A 160 -26.77 1.25 2.72
C PHE A 160 -25.56 0.30 2.58
N ARG A 161 -25.78 -1.00 2.75
CA ARG A 161 -24.75 -2.03 2.59
C ARG A 161 -24.22 -2.11 1.14
N ALA A 162 -25.11 -2.02 0.14
CA ALA A 162 -24.70 -2.01 -1.26
C ALA A 162 -23.87 -0.76 -1.60
N GLN A 163 -24.22 0.42 -1.08
CA GLN A 163 -23.42 1.65 -1.25
C GLN A 163 -22.00 1.49 -0.69
N ILE A 164 -21.88 0.93 0.51
CA ILE A 164 -20.57 0.64 1.13
C ILE A 164 -19.77 -0.33 0.25
N CYS A 165 -20.35 -1.46 -0.14
CA CYS A 165 -19.63 -2.47 -0.94
C CYS A 165 -19.19 -1.94 -2.30
N LYS A 166 -20.03 -1.12 -2.96
CA LYS A 166 -19.68 -0.44 -4.20
C LYS A 166 -18.48 0.49 -4.02
N ALA A 167 -18.52 1.32 -2.97
CA ALA A 167 -17.48 2.30 -2.68
C ALA A 167 -16.16 1.62 -2.28
N GLU A 168 -16.24 0.56 -1.50
CA GLU A 168 -15.11 -0.24 -1.04
C GLU A 168 -14.42 -0.96 -2.19
N ALA A 169 -15.19 -1.56 -3.10
CA ALA A 169 -14.64 -2.17 -4.32
C ALA A 169 -13.83 -1.14 -5.13
N SER A 170 -14.36 0.07 -5.33
CA SER A 170 -13.62 1.15 -6.00
C SER A 170 -12.37 1.57 -5.22
N LEU A 171 -12.46 1.68 -3.89
CA LEU A 171 -11.33 2.02 -3.04
C LEU A 171 -10.20 0.99 -3.15
N LEU A 172 -10.54 -0.29 -3.03
CA LEU A 172 -9.60 -1.42 -3.12
C LEU A 172 -8.93 -1.50 -4.50
N ILE A 173 -9.70 -1.35 -5.59
CA ILE A 173 -9.15 -1.26 -6.95
C ILE A 173 -8.17 -0.08 -7.06
N GLY A 174 -8.56 1.09 -6.55
CA GLY A 174 -7.72 2.28 -6.56
C GLY A 174 -6.42 2.08 -5.80
N MET A 175 -6.46 1.48 -4.61
CA MET A 175 -5.28 1.17 -3.80
C MET A 175 -4.33 0.20 -4.51
N LEU A 176 -4.84 -0.88 -5.11
CA LEU A 176 -4.01 -1.81 -5.88
C LEU A 176 -3.33 -1.11 -7.06
N GLN A 177 -4.07 -0.25 -7.78
CA GLN A 177 -3.52 0.52 -8.91
C GLN A 177 -2.47 1.56 -8.48
N LEU A 178 -2.55 2.12 -7.27
CA LEU A 178 -1.52 3.00 -6.71
C LEU A 178 -0.20 2.28 -6.41
N MET A 179 -0.24 0.98 -6.12
CA MET A 179 0.97 0.18 -5.92
C MET A 179 1.72 -0.07 -7.24
N LEU A 180 1.07 0.13 -8.38
CA LEU A 180 1.68 -0.07 -9.69
C LEU A 180 2.41 1.21 -10.09
N GLU A 181 3.73 1.14 -10.28
CA GLU A 181 4.61 2.29 -10.57
C GLU A 181 4.44 2.87 -12.00
N SER A 182 3.21 3.16 -12.42
CA SER A 182 2.88 3.65 -13.75
C SER A 182 1.91 4.81 -13.73
N TRP A 183 2.18 5.82 -14.56
CA TRP A 183 1.29 6.96 -14.74
C TRP A 183 -0.12 6.56 -15.22
N THR A 184 -0.23 5.54 -16.08
CA THR A 184 -1.54 5.07 -16.57
C THR A 184 -2.36 4.45 -15.44
N TYR A 185 -1.72 3.65 -14.57
CA TYR A 185 -2.37 3.09 -13.39
C TYR A 185 -2.69 4.14 -12.34
N TYR A 186 -1.84 5.16 -12.15
CA TYR A 186 -2.16 6.28 -11.27
C TYR A 186 -3.41 7.04 -11.73
N MET A 187 -3.59 7.28 -13.03
CA MET A 187 -4.82 7.92 -13.53
C MET A 187 -6.07 7.05 -13.28
N LYS A 188 -5.97 5.72 -13.49
CA LYS A 188 -7.06 4.80 -13.15
C LYS A 188 -7.35 4.79 -11.65
N ALA A 189 -6.31 4.85 -10.83
CA ALA A 189 -6.45 4.90 -9.38
C ALA A 189 -7.19 6.16 -8.94
N VAL A 190 -6.85 7.33 -9.49
CA VAL A 190 -7.54 8.60 -9.21
C VAL A 190 -9.04 8.49 -9.50
N LEU A 191 -9.44 7.90 -10.63
CA LEU A 191 -10.85 7.71 -10.99
C LEU A 191 -11.59 6.81 -9.99
N ASN A 192 -10.97 5.70 -9.60
CA ASN A 192 -11.55 4.74 -8.66
C ASN A 192 -11.64 5.31 -7.23
N LEU A 193 -10.58 5.99 -6.76
CA LEU A 193 -10.58 6.66 -5.46
C LEU A 193 -11.62 7.78 -5.40
N HIS A 194 -11.79 8.52 -6.50
CA HIS A 194 -12.84 9.52 -6.61
C HIS A 194 -14.25 8.89 -6.52
N SER A 195 -14.49 7.81 -7.26
CA SER A 195 -15.75 7.06 -7.21
C SER A 195 -16.09 6.62 -5.78
N GLY A 196 -15.11 6.02 -5.09
CA GLY A 196 -15.27 5.61 -3.69
C GLY A 196 -15.50 6.81 -2.74
N PHE A 197 -14.70 7.86 -2.86
CA PHE A 197 -14.81 9.06 -2.01
C PHE A 197 -16.20 9.70 -2.12
N SER A 198 -16.72 9.85 -3.34
CA SER A 198 -18.02 10.49 -3.56
C SER A 198 -19.14 9.77 -2.79
N VAL A 199 -19.18 8.44 -2.85
CA VAL A 199 -20.17 7.64 -2.12
C VAL A 199 -19.96 7.75 -0.62
N TYR A 200 -18.73 7.53 -0.13
CA TYR A 200 -18.44 7.61 1.30
C TYR A 200 -18.71 9.00 1.88
N HIS A 201 -18.44 10.07 1.13
CA HIS A 201 -18.73 11.44 1.56
C HIS A 201 -20.24 11.70 1.68
N SER A 202 -21.05 11.18 0.76
CA SER A 202 -22.52 11.24 0.88
C SER A 202 -23.02 10.45 2.09
N LEU A 203 -22.48 9.25 2.33
CA LEU A 203 -22.81 8.46 3.52
C LEU A 203 -22.36 9.14 4.81
N ASP A 204 -21.23 9.84 4.79
CA ASP A 204 -20.70 10.55 5.95
C ASP A 204 -21.62 11.69 6.39
N LYS A 205 -22.07 12.53 5.44
CA LYS A 205 -23.09 13.55 5.72
C LYS A 205 -24.41 12.95 6.22
N TYR A 206 -24.77 11.79 5.67
CA TYR A 206 -25.99 11.09 6.05
C TYR A 206 -25.94 10.59 7.50
N ILE A 207 -24.81 9.99 7.90
CA ILE A 207 -24.59 9.53 9.27
C ILE A 207 -24.44 10.71 10.25
N ASP A 208 -23.79 11.80 9.83
CA ASP A 208 -23.68 13.02 10.64
C ASP A 208 -25.07 13.60 10.99
N ALA A 209 -26.06 13.48 10.08
CA ALA A 209 -27.43 13.91 10.36
C ALA A 209 -28.11 13.13 11.51
N TYR A 210 -27.80 11.84 11.69
CA TYR A 210 -28.26 11.06 12.84
C TYR A 210 -27.58 11.51 14.14
N ALA A 211 -26.29 11.84 14.08
CA ALA A 211 -25.57 12.38 15.24
C ALA A 211 -26.15 13.73 15.69
N ASP A 212 -26.50 14.61 14.74
CA ASP A 212 -27.09 15.92 15.00
C ASP A 212 -28.56 15.86 15.48
N SER A 213 -29.31 14.84 15.04
CA SER A 213 -30.67 14.61 15.52
C SER A 213 -30.69 13.96 16.91
N GLY A 214 -29.63 13.23 17.26
CA GLY A 214 -29.59 12.38 18.46
C GLY A 214 -30.32 11.05 18.27
N GLU A 215 -30.74 10.74 17.05
CA GLU A 215 -31.37 9.46 16.71
C GLU A 215 -30.32 8.34 16.63
N VAL A 216 -30.73 7.13 16.98
CA VAL A 216 -29.87 5.95 16.85
C VAL A 216 -29.69 5.62 15.38
N ILE A 217 -28.45 5.41 14.97
CA ILE A 217 -28.11 4.98 13.61
C ILE A 217 -28.71 3.57 13.37
N PRO A 218 -29.63 3.39 12.41
CA PRO A 218 -30.44 2.18 12.29
C PRO A 218 -29.78 1.07 11.44
N TYR A 219 -28.44 0.98 11.45
CA TYR A 219 -27.68 0.02 10.66
C TYR A 219 -26.87 -0.92 11.54
N ASP A 220 -26.65 -2.13 11.04
CA ASP A 220 -25.87 -3.14 11.76
C ASP A 220 -24.39 -2.78 11.87
N LYS A 221 -23.73 -3.42 12.83
CA LYS A 221 -22.31 -3.19 13.09
C LYS A 221 -21.41 -3.55 11.91
N HIS A 222 -21.78 -4.50 11.05
CA HIS A 222 -20.95 -4.90 9.92
C HIS A 222 -20.93 -3.80 8.85
N SER A 223 -22.09 -3.27 8.50
CA SER A 223 -22.21 -2.10 7.63
C SER A 223 -21.50 -0.89 8.21
N LEU A 224 -21.72 -0.58 9.50
CA LEU A 224 -21.07 0.55 10.16
C LEU A 224 -19.54 0.40 10.18
N SER A 225 -19.02 -0.80 10.43
CA SER A 225 -17.57 -1.06 10.39
C SER A 225 -16.97 -0.77 9.02
N GLY A 226 -17.65 -1.16 7.93
CA GLY A 226 -17.22 -0.89 6.55
C GLY A 226 -17.30 0.58 6.17
N TYR A 227 -18.34 1.28 6.62
CA TYR A 227 -18.45 2.73 6.47
C TYR A 227 -17.30 3.47 7.17
N TYR A 228 -17.05 3.17 8.45
CA TYR A 228 -15.95 3.79 9.20
C TYR A 228 -14.59 3.45 8.59
N PHE A 229 -14.37 2.19 8.19
CA PHE A 229 -13.15 1.76 7.51
C PHE A 229 -12.92 2.54 6.22
N GLY A 230 -13.92 2.65 5.36
CA GLY A 230 -13.80 3.30 4.05
C GLY A 230 -13.55 4.80 4.13
N VAL A 231 -14.34 5.52 4.93
CA VAL A 231 -14.12 6.96 5.18
C VAL A 231 -12.75 7.21 5.81
N GLY A 232 -12.38 6.37 6.80
CA GLY A 232 -11.08 6.44 7.46
C GLY A 232 -9.93 6.26 6.49
N THR A 233 -9.99 5.19 5.69
CA THR A 233 -8.95 4.81 4.72
C THR A 233 -8.79 5.87 3.66
N ILE A 234 -9.86 6.41 3.10
CA ILE A 234 -9.77 7.43 2.04
C ILE A 234 -9.11 8.72 2.56
N ASN A 235 -9.48 9.19 3.75
CA ASN A 235 -8.88 10.38 4.35
C ASN A 235 -7.36 10.19 4.61
N ILE A 236 -6.93 8.99 4.97
CA ILE A 236 -5.51 8.70 5.20
C ILE A 236 -4.77 8.50 3.88
N VAL A 237 -5.26 7.63 3.00
CA VAL A 237 -4.61 7.26 1.74
C VAL A 237 -4.38 8.49 0.88
N ILE A 238 -5.39 9.34 0.68
CA ILE A 238 -5.22 10.52 -0.18
C ILE A 238 -4.14 11.47 0.37
N ASN A 239 -4.05 11.64 1.69
CA ASN A 239 -3.00 12.47 2.29
C ASN A 239 -1.59 11.88 2.12
N MET A 240 -1.47 10.55 2.07
CA MET A 240 -0.20 9.87 1.82
C MET A 240 0.22 9.88 0.35
N LEU A 241 -0.63 10.32 -0.58
CA LEU A 241 -0.29 10.37 -2.00
C LEU A 241 0.71 11.50 -2.31
N PRO A 242 1.68 11.25 -3.22
CA PRO A 242 2.56 12.30 -3.72
C PRO A 242 1.76 13.51 -4.24
N PRO A 243 2.28 14.75 -4.11
CA PRO A 243 1.52 15.97 -4.40
C PRO A 243 0.92 16.02 -5.80
N LYS A 244 1.60 15.47 -6.81
CA LYS A 244 1.11 15.41 -8.20
C LYS A 244 -0.15 14.55 -8.35
N ILE A 245 -0.26 13.46 -7.59
CA ILE A 245 -1.43 12.57 -7.60
C ILE A 245 -2.50 13.16 -6.67
N ALA A 246 -2.10 13.62 -5.48
CA ALA A 246 -2.99 14.25 -4.52
C ALA A 246 -3.69 15.49 -5.11
N SER A 247 -3.03 16.30 -5.95
CA SER A 247 -3.66 17.47 -6.59
C SER A 247 -4.78 17.10 -7.55
N LEU A 248 -4.68 15.96 -8.23
CA LEU A 248 -5.73 15.47 -9.14
C LEU A 248 -6.99 15.05 -8.38
N ILE A 249 -6.81 14.53 -7.16
CA ILE A 249 -7.90 14.11 -6.27
C ILE A 249 -8.42 15.30 -5.44
N GLY A 250 -7.52 16.20 -5.01
CA GLY A 250 -7.81 17.33 -4.11
C GLY A 250 -8.75 18.36 -4.74
N ALA A 251 -8.70 18.55 -6.06
CA ALA A 251 -9.66 19.37 -6.78
C ALA A 251 -11.13 18.89 -6.60
N ILE A 252 -11.33 17.64 -6.21
CA ILE A 252 -12.64 16.98 -6.16
C ILE A 252 -13.00 16.44 -4.76
N THR A 253 -12.05 16.39 -3.82
CA THR A 253 -12.30 15.87 -2.46
C THR A 253 -12.37 16.96 -1.40
N GLY A 254 -12.00 18.19 -1.76
CA GLY A 254 -11.95 19.30 -0.81
C GLY A 254 -10.84 19.12 0.22
N LYS A 255 -11.03 19.67 1.42
CA LYS A 255 -10.04 19.58 2.50
C LYS A 255 -10.12 18.21 3.16
N ILE A 256 -9.01 17.48 3.14
CA ILE A 256 -8.87 16.16 3.76
C ILE A 256 -8.56 16.32 5.24
N ASP A 257 -9.21 15.51 6.07
CA ASP A 257 -8.97 15.47 7.51
C ASP A 257 -8.36 14.12 7.92
N VAL A 258 -7.04 14.13 8.07
CA VAL A 258 -6.26 12.95 8.45
C VAL A 258 -6.59 12.47 9.86
N GLN A 259 -6.90 13.40 10.77
CA GLN A 259 -7.26 13.05 12.15
C GLN A 259 -8.63 12.37 12.17
N LYS A 260 -9.60 12.89 11.39
CA LYS A 260 -10.86 12.19 11.13
C LYS A 260 -10.60 10.79 10.58
N GLY A 261 -9.65 10.67 9.64
CA GLY A 261 -9.17 9.41 9.09
C GLY A 261 -8.81 8.37 10.17
N PHE A 262 -7.85 8.69 11.04
CA PHE A 262 -7.42 7.79 12.12
C PHE A 262 -8.51 7.52 13.17
N ASN A 263 -9.33 8.53 13.49
CA ASN A 263 -10.47 8.36 14.40
C ASN A 263 -11.48 7.35 13.84
N TYR A 264 -11.76 7.40 12.54
CA TYR A 264 -12.71 6.50 11.88
C TYR A 264 -12.15 5.08 11.74
N ILE A 265 -10.86 4.91 11.46
CA ILE A 265 -10.21 3.58 11.54
C ILE A 265 -10.37 3.00 12.96
N SER A 266 -10.15 3.81 13.99
CA SER A 266 -10.30 3.37 15.39
C SER A 266 -11.74 3.00 15.72
N LYS A 267 -12.72 3.82 15.30
CA LYS A 267 -14.16 3.49 15.44
C LYS A 267 -14.53 2.19 14.72
N SER A 268 -13.99 1.96 13.51
CA SER A 268 -14.22 0.70 12.80
C SER A 268 -13.75 -0.49 13.62
N ILE A 269 -12.59 -0.40 14.28
CA ILE A 269 -12.05 -1.45 15.16
C ILE A 269 -12.94 -1.64 16.39
N GLU A 270 -13.37 -0.56 17.04
CA GLU A 270 -14.25 -0.59 18.23
C GLU A 270 -15.61 -1.23 17.97
N VAL A 271 -16.19 -1.01 16.78
CA VAL A 271 -17.48 -1.60 16.36
C VAL A 271 -17.41 -3.13 16.21
N ASP A 272 -16.22 -3.71 16.00
CA ASP A 272 -15.99 -5.15 15.80
C ASP A 272 -17.01 -5.81 14.85
N GLY A 273 -17.16 -5.20 13.68
CA GLY A 273 -17.91 -5.73 12.55
C GLY A 273 -17.03 -6.54 11.60
N LEU A 274 -17.58 -6.87 10.42
CA LEU A 274 -16.93 -7.75 9.43
C LEU A 274 -15.56 -7.22 8.98
N LEU A 275 -15.49 -5.92 8.70
CA LEU A 275 -14.35 -5.28 8.04
C LEU A 275 -13.41 -4.57 9.03
N SER A 276 -13.72 -4.63 10.33
CA SER A 276 -12.86 -4.10 11.40
C SER A 276 -11.44 -4.69 11.35
N ILE A 277 -11.30 -5.92 10.85
CA ILE A 277 -9.99 -6.55 10.66
C ILE A 277 -9.18 -5.91 9.53
N LEU A 278 -9.84 -5.43 8.46
CA LEU A 278 -9.18 -4.65 7.41
C LEU A 278 -8.76 -3.27 7.93
N ALA A 279 -9.51 -2.69 8.86
CA ALA A 279 -9.10 -1.45 9.55
C ALA A 279 -7.83 -1.66 10.38
N ASN A 280 -7.75 -2.76 11.15
CA ASN A 280 -6.50 -3.15 11.85
C ASN A 280 -5.34 -3.35 10.88
N PHE A 281 -5.56 -4.09 9.78
CA PHE A 281 -4.53 -4.36 8.78
C PHE A 281 -4.06 -3.07 8.09
N GLN A 282 -4.98 -2.23 7.62
CA GLN A 282 -4.67 -0.95 6.96
C GLN A 282 -3.95 0.01 7.90
N GLY A 283 -4.43 0.17 9.14
CA GLY A 283 -3.76 0.94 10.18
C GLY A 283 -2.32 0.47 10.36
N SER A 284 -2.13 -0.84 10.49
CA SER A 284 -0.79 -1.43 10.61
C SER A 284 0.11 -1.20 9.39
N MET A 285 -0.44 -1.32 8.18
CA MET A 285 0.29 -1.11 6.92
C MET A 285 0.77 0.33 6.76
N ILE A 286 -0.01 1.33 7.21
CA ILE A 286 0.39 2.74 7.21
C ILE A 286 1.68 2.93 8.02
N HIS A 287 1.75 2.34 9.21
CA HIS A 287 2.95 2.42 10.06
C HIS A 287 4.14 1.69 9.44
N LEU A 288 3.92 0.53 8.81
CA LEU A 288 4.95 -0.20 8.07
C LEU A 288 5.56 0.60 6.90
N LEU A 289 4.73 1.38 6.18
CA LEU A 289 5.22 2.28 5.13
C LEU A 289 6.18 3.33 5.72
N TYR A 290 5.86 3.93 6.85
CA TYR A 290 6.77 4.88 7.51
C TYR A 290 8.10 4.23 7.92
N PHE A 291 8.06 3.04 8.54
CA PHE A 291 9.29 2.32 8.90
C PHE A 291 10.16 2.00 7.68
N SER A 292 9.52 1.65 6.56
CA SER A 292 10.25 1.20 5.35
C SER A 292 10.85 2.35 4.55
N PHE A 293 10.20 3.53 4.54
CA PHE A 293 10.60 4.65 3.68
C PHE A 293 11.28 5.80 4.42
N CYS A 294 10.92 6.09 5.67
CA CYS A 294 11.49 7.21 6.43
C CYS A 294 11.68 6.88 7.93
N PRO A 295 12.50 5.86 8.26
CA PRO A 295 12.70 5.43 9.64
C PRO A 295 13.15 6.57 10.58
N SER A 296 14.11 7.40 10.16
CA SER A 296 14.63 8.53 10.98
C SER A 296 13.58 9.59 11.33
N PHE A 297 12.52 9.71 10.53
CA PHE A 297 11.43 10.67 10.78
C PHE A 297 10.28 10.07 11.61
N SER A 298 10.25 8.75 11.78
CA SER A 298 9.06 8.04 12.27
C SER A 298 9.31 7.19 13.51
N ILE A 299 10.51 6.64 13.69
CA ILE A 299 10.88 5.84 14.86
C ILE A 299 11.41 6.80 15.96
N PRO A 300 11.00 6.65 17.24
CA PRO A 300 10.18 5.57 17.80
C PRO A 300 8.67 5.82 17.80
N LYS A 301 8.20 7.05 17.52
CA LYS A 301 6.79 7.46 17.63
C LYS A 301 5.82 6.49 16.95
N ASN A 302 6.15 6.06 15.73
CA ASN A 302 5.28 5.23 14.92
C ASN A 302 5.23 3.76 15.40
N ILE A 303 6.17 3.30 16.24
CA ILE A 303 6.09 1.97 16.89
C ILE A 303 4.95 1.95 17.92
N GLU A 304 4.85 2.99 18.75
CA GLU A 304 3.73 3.13 19.69
C GLU A 304 2.40 3.34 18.94
N GLY A 305 2.42 4.12 17.86
CA GLY A 305 1.25 4.32 17.00
C GLY A 305 0.75 3.06 16.30
N LEU A 306 1.58 2.02 16.14
CA LEU A 306 1.17 0.74 15.55
C LEU A 306 0.32 -0.12 16.51
N LYS A 307 0.58 -0.03 17.83
CA LYS A 307 -0.03 -0.91 18.84
C LYS A 307 -1.57 -0.93 18.81
N PRO A 308 -2.28 0.21 18.71
CA PRO A 308 -3.75 0.22 18.68
C PRO A 308 -4.36 -0.57 17.51
N TYR A 309 -3.60 -0.80 16.44
CA TYR A 309 -4.05 -1.54 15.26
C TYR A 309 -3.58 -3.00 15.28
N LEU A 310 -2.34 -3.24 15.69
CA LEU A 310 -1.75 -4.57 15.64
C LEU A 310 -2.16 -5.43 16.84
N ASP A 311 -2.19 -4.88 18.06
CA ASP A 311 -2.39 -5.68 19.27
C ASP A 311 -3.79 -6.33 19.31
N PRO A 312 -4.90 -5.63 18.98
CA PRO A 312 -6.21 -6.26 18.91
C PRO A 312 -6.28 -7.36 17.84
N ALA A 313 -5.62 -7.14 16.69
CA ALA A 313 -5.60 -8.11 15.60
C ALA A 313 -4.81 -9.38 15.95
N VAL A 314 -3.63 -9.24 16.56
CA VAL A 314 -2.83 -10.36 17.05
C VAL A 314 -3.54 -11.09 18.19
N LYS A 315 -4.26 -10.37 19.06
CA LYS A 315 -5.10 -11.01 20.09
C LYS A 315 -6.21 -11.87 19.49
N LYS A 316 -6.83 -11.41 18.39
CA LYS A 316 -7.90 -12.14 17.68
C LYS A 316 -7.35 -13.28 16.82
N TYR A 317 -6.20 -13.08 16.18
CA TYR A 317 -5.54 -14.00 15.25
C TYR A 317 -4.06 -14.18 15.60
N PRO A 318 -3.73 -14.90 16.70
CA PRO A 318 -2.36 -15.02 17.18
C PRO A 318 -1.40 -15.70 16.19
N ASP A 319 -1.94 -16.57 15.32
CA ASP A 319 -1.19 -17.28 14.29
C ASP A 319 -1.38 -16.70 12.89
N GLY A 320 -2.12 -15.59 12.73
CA GLY A 320 -2.40 -14.99 11.43
C GLY A 320 -1.15 -14.50 10.71
N PHE A 321 -0.88 -15.01 9.51
CA PHE A 321 0.36 -14.76 8.76
C PHE A 321 0.54 -13.29 8.37
N PHE A 322 -0.53 -12.60 8.00
CA PHE A 322 -0.46 -11.17 7.66
C PHE A 322 -0.02 -10.31 8.85
N PHE A 323 -0.51 -10.59 10.05
CA PHE A 323 -0.09 -9.88 11.26
C PHE A 323 1.31 -10.29 11.71
N ARG A 324 1.69 -11.55 11.49
CA ARG A 324 3.05 -12.01 11.73
C ARG A 324 4.09 -11.36 10.81
N LEU A 325 3.76 -11.11 9.55
CA LEU A 325 4.61 -10.28 8.65
C LEU A 325 4.81 -8.87 9.22
N ILE A 326 3.74 -8.25 9.73
CA ILE A 326 3.78 -6.93 10.35
C ILE A 326 4.66 -6.94 11.61
N MET A 327 4.52 -7.96 12.48
CA MET A 327 5.37 -8.14 13.66
C MET A 327 6.84 -8.29 13.28
N GLY A 328 7.15 -9.10 12.26
CA GLY A 328 8.52 -9.24 11.75
C GLY A 328 9.12 -7.91 11.31
N ARG A 329 8.35 -7.06 10.63
CA ARG A 329 8.79 -5.72 10.22
C ARG A 329 8.95 -4.77 11.41
N ARG A 330 8.06 -4.81 12.40
CA ARG A 330 8.17 -4.05 13.65
C ARG A 330 9.45 -4.41 14.40
N ASP A 331 9.75 -5.70 14.56
CA ASP A 331 10.89 -6.14 15.35
C ASP A 331 12.22 -5.85 14.63
N ARG A 332 12.25 -5.91 13.30
CA ARG A 332 13.37 -5.37 12.51
C ARG A 332 13.58 -3.88 12.77
N ALA A 333 12.51 -3.07 12.77
CA ALA A 333 12.60 -1.64 13.04
C ALA A 333 13.11 -1.34 14.47
N LEU A 334 12.91 -2.28 15.40
CA LEU A 334 13.47 -2.26 16.75
C LEU A 334 14.90 -2.84 16.85
N LYS A 335 15.56 -3.09 15.70
CA LYS A 335 16.90 -3.69 15.60
C LYS A 335 17.00 -5.09 16.23
N ASN A 336 15.88 -5.83 16.30
CA ASN A 336 15.82 -7.22 16.76
C ASN A 336 15.60 -8.17 15.57
N LEU A 337 16.68 -8.46 14.85
CA LEU A 337 16.64 -9.28 13.64
C LEU A 337 16.32 -10.74 13.96
N GLU A 338 16.69 -11.24 15.14
CA GLU A 338 16.42 -12.61 15.58
C GLU A 338 14.92 -12.86 15.76
N LEU A 339 14.22 -11.96 16.46
CA LEU A 339 12.78 -12.07 16.62
C LEU A 339 12.05 -11.85 15.29
N SER A 340 12.54 -10.92 14.48
CA SER A 340 12.06 -10.70 13.11
C SER A 340 12.15 -12.00 12.27
N ASN A 341 13.29 -12.69 12.32
CA ASN A 341 13.49 -13.96 11.62
C ASN A 341 12.55 -15.06 12.11
N SER A 342 12.34 -15.18 13.42
CA SER A 342 11.41 -16.16 14.00
C SER A 342 9.99 -16.02 13.42
N HIS A 343 9.52 -14.77 13.28
CA HIS A 343 8.22 -14.50 12.66
C HIS A 343 8.16 -14.97 11.20
N TYR A 344 9.17 -14.67 10.40
CA TYR A 344 9.17 -15.04 8.98
C TYR A 344 9.38 -16.55 8.76
N HIS A 345 10.23 -17.21 9.54
CA HIS A 345 10.38 -18.67 9.48
C HIS A 345 9.07 -19.38 9.78
N THR A 346 8.30 -18.90 10.77
CA THR A 346 6.97 -19.48 11.07
C THR A 346 6.07 -19.51 9.83
N ILE A 347 6.14 -18.48 8.98
CA ILE A 347 5.30 -18.39 7.76
C ILE A 347 5.91 -19.23 6.64
N ALA A 348 7.22 -19.08 6.40
CA ALA A 348 7.94 -19.76 5.32
C ALA A 348 7.88 -21.30 5.44
N ASP A 349 7.91 -21.81 6.67
CA ASP A 349 7.94 -23.25 6.97
C ASP A 349 6.54 -23.85 7.17
N SER A 350 5.48 -23.03 7.17
CA SER A 350 4.12 -23.51 7.45
C SER A 350 3.51 -24.26 6.28
N LYS A 351 2.95 -25.45 6.58
CA LYS A 351 2.09 -26.18 5.64
C LYS A 351 0.76 -25.44 5.49
N GLY A 352 0.33 -25.20 4.25
CA GLY A 352 -0.92 -24.50 3.95
C GLY A 352 -0.79 -22.97 3.86
N ALA A 353 0.41 -22.40 4.05
CA ALA A 353 0.65 -21.02 3.63
C ALA A 353 0.54 -20.91 2.11
N TRP A 354 0.02 -19.77 1.63
CA TRP A 354 0.20 -19.41 0.23
C TRP A 354 1.69 -19.36 -0.11
N ASP A 355 2.07 -19.95 -1.24
CA ASP A 355 3.46 -19.93 -1.74
C ASP A 355 3.98 -18.49 -1.87
N GLU A 356 3.08 -17.56 -2.18
CA GLU A 356 3.35 -16.13 -2.25
C GLU A 356 3.72 -15.54 -0.89
N LEU A 357 3.05 -15.96 0.19
CA LEU A 357 3.38 -15.53 1.56
C LEU A 357 4.71 -16.13 2.03
N ALA A 358 4.96 -17.40 1.72
CA ALA A 358 6.24 -18.04 2.00
C ALA A 358 7.38 -17.33 1.24
N SER A 359 7.17 -17.00 -0.03
CA SER A 359 8.15 -16.26 -0.85
C SER A 359 8.38 -14.84 -0.34
N MET A 360 7.33 -14.13 0.08
CA MET A 360 7.47 -12.82 0.72
C MET A 360 8.26 -12.92 2.03
N SER A 361 8.02 -13.96 2.84
CA SER A 361 8.75 -14.19 4.09
C SER A 361 10.22 -14.52 3.84
N ASN A 362 10.52 -15.33 2.83
CA ASN A 362 11.89 -15.61 2.39
C ASN A 362 12.61 -14.37 1.86
N TYR A 363 11.90 -13.48 1.18
CA TYR A 363 12.42 -12.16 0.78
C TYR A 363 12.76 -11.30 2.01
N GLU A 364 11.90 -11.27 3.02
CA GLU A 364 12.19 -10.52 4.24
C GLU A 364 13.35 -11.12 5.05
N LEU A 365 13.45 -12.45 5.11
CA LEU A 365 14.56 -13.18 5.73
C LEU A 365 15.89 -12.88 5.05
N SER A 366 15.94 -12.88 3.71
CA SER A 366 17.18 -12.65 2.98
C SER A 366 17.76 -11.26 3.27
N PHE A 367 16.91 -10.23 3.37
CA PHE A 367 17.34 -8.90 3.79
C PHE A 367 17.75 -8.83 5.26
N ASN A 368 17.07 -9.54 6.18
CA ASN A 368 17.55 -9.66 7.55
C ASN A 368 18.95 -10.27 7.62
N HIS A 369 19.21 -11.29 6.80
CA HIS A 369 20.55 -11.89 6.69
C HIS A 369 21.57 -10.89 6.13
N CYS A 370 21.25 -10.11 5.09
CA CYS A 370 22.12 -9.03 4.62
C CYS A 370 22.43 -8.00 5.71
N PHE A 371 21.42 -7.59 6.49
CA PHE A 371 21.61 -6.62 7.60
C PHE A 371 22.39 -7.23 8.77
N ALA A 372 22.35 -8.55 8.93
CA ALA A 372 23.20 -9.29 9.87
C ALA A 372 24.61 -9.58 9.32
N LEU A 373 24.92 -9.17 8.08
CA LEU A 373 26.16 -9.52 7.34
C LEU A 373 26.34 -11.04 7.11
N ASN A 374 25.25 -11.79 7.12
CA ASN A 374 25.18 -13.24 6.88
C ASN A 374 24.88 -13.52 5.40
N TRP A 375 25.89 -13.39 4.55
CA TRP A 375 25.71 -13.43 3.09
C TRP A 375 25.37 -14.82 2.50
N GLN A 376 25.83 -15.91 3.13
CA GLN A 376 25.56 -17.27 2.64
C GLN A 376 24.08 -17.67 2.75
N PRO A 377 23.41 -17.53 3.92
CA PRO A 377 21.96 -17.76 3.99
C PRO A 377 21.14 -16.82 3.09
N ALA A 378 21.57 -15.56 2.96
CA ALA A 378 20.92 -14.60 2.06
C ALA A 378 20.98 -15.09 0.60
N PHE A 379 22.15 -15.57 0.16
CA PHE A 379 22.36 -16.15 -1.16
C PHE A 379 21.40 -17.31 -1.45
N GLU A 380 21.29 -18.28 -0.55
CA GLU A 380 20.43 -19.46 -0.70
C GLU A 380 18.95 -19.08 -0.83
N LEU A 381 18.49 -18.11 -0.02
CA LEU A 381 17.13 -17.60 -0.11
C LEU A 381 16.88 -16.85 -1.43
N PHE A 382 17.82 -16.01 -1.88
CA PHE A 382 17.69 -15.35 -3.18
C PHE A 382 17.74 -16.34 -4.35
N GLU A 383 18.48 -17.44 -4.24
CA GLU A 383 18.46 -18.52 -5.21
C GLU A 383 17.08 -19.19 -5.29
N ASN A 384 16.49 -19.51 -4.14
CA ASN A 384 15.14 -20.06 -4.08
C ASN A 384 14.09 -19.13 -4.72
N LEU A 385 14.15 -17.82 -4.40
CA LEU A 385 13.24 -16.82 -4.96
C LEU A 385 13.37 -16.66 -6.48
N ALA A 386 14.61 -16.72 -7.00
CA ALA A 386 14.86 -16.69 -8.44
C ALA A 386 14.29 -17.92 -9.15
N ILE A 387 14.50 -19.13 -8.59
CA ILE A 387 13.99 -20.39 -9.14
C ILE A 387 12.46 -20.41 -9.16
N ARG A 388 11.82 -19.90 -8.10
CA ARG A 388 10.36 -19.77 -8.02
C ARG A 388 9.77 -18.72 -8.94
N ASN A 389 10.61 -17.95 -9.65
CA ASN A 389 10.18 -16.81 -10.47
C ASN A 389 9.30 -15.83 -9.67
N TYR A 390 9.57 -15.70 -8.36
CA TYR A 390 8.91 -14.70 -7.53
C TYR A 390 9.33 -13.33 -8.05
N TRP A 391 8.38 -12.45 -8.35
CA TRP A 391 8.61 -11.17 -9.02
C TRP A 391 9.40 -11.27 -10.35
N ASN A 392 10.73 -11.09 -10.33
CA ASN A 392 11.61 -11.23 -11.49
C ASN A 392 12.96 -11.84 -11.07
N PRO A 393 13.45 -12.90 -11.73
CA PRO A 393 14.77 -13.47 -11.50
C PRO A 393 15.92 -12.47 -11.65
N THR A 394 15.76 -11.41 -12.43
CA THR A 394 16.78 -10.37 -12.66
C THR A 394 17.26 -9.75 -11.36
N ILE A 395 16.35 -9.34 -10.47
CA ILE A 395 16.78 -8.73 -9.20
C ILE A 395 17.45 -9.76 -8.30
N PHE A 396 16.89 -10.98 -8.22
CA PHE A 396 17.43 -12.00 -7.34
C PHE A 396 18.78 -12.53 -7.81
N THR A 397 19.01 -12.63 -9.12
CA THR A 397 20.32 -13.01 -9.69
C THR A 397 21.37 -11.94 -9.42
N TYR A 398 21.00 -10.66 -9.47
CA TYR A 398 21.88 -9.56 -9.08
C TYR A 398 22.24 -9.63 -7.59
N LEU A 399 21.24 -9.82 -6.71
CA LEU A 399 21.47 -9.94 -5.27
C LEU A 399 22.32 -11.17 -4.91
N GLN A 400 22.14 -12.29 -5.62
CA GLN A 400 23.01 -13.45 -5.49
C GLN A 400 24.46 -13.13 -5.89
N ALA A 401 24.68 -12.40 -6.99
CA ALA A 401 26.01 -11.99 -7.40
C ALA A 401 26.69 -11.12 -6.34
N ILE A 402 25.95 -10.22 -5.70
CA ILE A 402 26.45 -9.39 -4.60
C ILE A 402 26.79 -10.26 -3.38
N CYS A 403 25.94 -11.20 -2.99
CA CYS A 403 26.26 -12.11 -1.88
C CYS A 403 27.55 -12.91 -2.16
N GLN A 404 27.74 -13.39 -3.39
CA GLN A 404 28.95 -14.12 -3.78
C GLN A 404 30.20 -13.22 -3.77
N PHE A 405 30.06 -11.93 -4.09
CA PHE A 405 31.15 -10.96 -3.94
C PHE A 405 31.54 -10.79 -2.47
N GLU A 406 30.58 -10.59 -1.58
CA GLU A 406 30.84 -10.42 -0.14
C GLU A 406 31.39 -11.69 0.52
N LEU A 407 31.11 -12.87 -0.05
CA LEU A 407 31.72 -14.15 0.34
C LEU A 407 33.14 -14.36 -0.23
N GLY A 408 33.63 -13.49 -1.10
CA GLY A 408 34.93 -13.61 -1.77
C GLY A 408 34.94 -14.53 -2.99
N ASN A 409 33.79 -15.05 -3.42
CA ASN A 409 33.65 -15.95 -4.56
C ASN A 409 33.53 -15.18 -5.88
N LEU A 410 34.59 -14.47 -6.26
CA LEU A 410 34.59 -13.53 -7.40
C LEU A 410 34.22 -14.20 -8.74
N GLU A 411 34.66 -15.43 -9.00
CA GLU A 411 34.30 -16.13 -10.24
C GLU A 411 32.80 -16.43 -10.32
N VAL A 412 32.18 -16.87 -9.22
CA VAL A 412 30.73 -17.13 -9.17
C VAL A 412 29.94 -15.82 -9.28
N CYS A 413 30.43 -14.76 -8.62
CA CYS A 413 29.88 -13.41 -8.77
C CYS A 413 29.86 -12.99 -10.25
N LYS A 414 31.00 -13.09 -10.94
CA LYS A 414 31.12 -12.74 -12.36
C LYS A 414 30.18 -13.55 -13.25
N GLN A 415 30.09 -14.86 -13.05
CA GLN A 415 29.18 -15.73 -13.81
C GLN A 415 27.71 -15.31 -13.64
N LYS A 416 27.29 -15.01 -12.41
CA LYS A 416 25.92 -14.52 -12.14
C LYS A 416 25.68 -13.15 -12.77
N LEU A 417 26.64 -12.24 -12.70
CA LEU A 417 26.58 -10.95 -13.40
C LEU A 417 26.44 -11.12 -14.92
N GLN A 418 27.19 -12.04 -15.54
CA GLN A 418 27.07 -12.32 -16.96
C GLN A 418 25.70 -12.93 -17.32
N SER A 419 25.15 -13.79 -16.47
CA SER A 419 23.83 -14.38 -16.70
C SER A 419 22.69 -13.35 -16.74
N LEU A 420 22.82 -12.24 -15.99
CA LEU A 420 21.85 -11.14 -15.99
C LEU A 420 21.66 -10.51 -17.37
N GLU A 421 22.69 -10.51 -18.23
CA GLU A 421 22.59 -9.94 -19.58
C GLU A 421 21.58 -10.69 -20.47
N THR A 422 21.27 -11.95 -20.11
CA THR A 422 20.31 -12.79 -20.83
C THR A 422 18.90 -12.75 -20.24
N LEU A 423 18.74 -12.19 -19.03
CA LEU A 423 17.45 -12.16 -18.34
C LEU A 423 16.56 -11.01 -18.81
N GLN A 424 15.25 -11.27 -18.88
CA GLN A 424 14.28 -10.26 -19.28
C GLN A 424 13.90 -9.37 -18.10
N THR A 425 14.00 -8.06 -18.30
CA THR A 425 13.46 -7.07 -17.38
C THR A 425 11.96 -6.89 -17.61
N ARG A 426 11.19 -6.81 -16.53
CA ARG A 426 9.78 -6.45 -16.57
C ARG A 426 9.62 -4.97 -16.89
N LYS A 427 8.57 -4.66 -17.63
CA LYS A 427 8.14 -3.30 -17.89
C LYS A 427 6.75 -3.10 -17.33
N PHE A 428 6.57 -2.07 -16.52
CA PHE A 428 5.25 -1.59 -16.11
C PHE A 428 4.98 -0.25 -16.80
N GLY A 429 3.86 -0.16 -17.53
CA GLY A 429 3.49 1.04 -18.29
C GLY A 429 4.57 1.51 -19.27
N GLY A 430 5.28 0.57 -19.89
CA GLY A 430 6.33 0.84 -20.88
C GLY A 430 7.71 1.20 -20.30
N LYS A 431 7.87 1.32 -18.97
CA LYS A 431 9.17 1.57 -18.31
C LYS A 431 9.65 0.34 -17.55
N VAL A 432 10.96 0.11 -17.57
CA VAL A 432 11.60 -0.93 -16.75
C VAL A 432 11.52 -0.52 -15.28
N ILE A 433 11.22 -1.47 -14.39
CA ILE A 433 11.16 -1.25 -12.95
C ILE A 433 12.51 -0.70 -12.46
N ALA A 434 12.50 0.30 -11.59
CA ALA A 434 13.72 1.03 -11.18
C ALA A 434 14.83 0.11 -10.65
N VAL A 435 14.45 -0.90 -9.84
CA VAL A 435 15.37 -1.89 -9.27
C VAL A 435 16.03 -2.76 -10.36
N GLU A 436 15.27 -3.20 -11.36
CA GLU A 436 15.78 -4.04 -12.45
C GLU A 436 16.63 -3.22 -13.44
N ALA A 437 16.23 -1.97 -13.70
CA ALA A 437 17.01 -1.02 -14.50
C ALA A 437 18.35 -0.70 -13.82
N PHE A 438 18.35 -0.51 -12.50
CA PHE A 438 19.56 -0.32 -11.72
C PHE A 438 20.45 -1.56 -11.78
N ALA A 439 19.92 -2.76 -11.48
CA ALA A 439 20.68 -4.01 -11.49
C ALA A 439 21.35 -4.27 -12.85
N THR A 440 20.63 -4.13 -13.95
CA THR A 440 21.17 -4.34 -15.30
C THR A 440 22.20 -3.29 -15.70
N THR A 441 21.97 -2.02 -15.35
CA THR A 441 22.92 -0.93 -15.65
C THR A 441 24.20 -1.06 -14.83
N LYS A 442 24.09 -1.39 -13.54
CA LYS A 442 25.21 -1.71 -12.63
C LYS A 442 26.01 -2.90 -13.11
N THR A 443 25.34 -3.97 -13.50
CA THR A 443 25.99 -5.17 -14.04
C THR A 443 26.88 -4.84 -15.24
N LYS A 444 26.38 -4.09 -16.23
CA LYS A 444 27.17 -3.69 -17.40
C LYS A 444 28.40 -2.87 -17.02
N HIS A 445 28.27 -1.94 -16.08
CA HIS A 445 29.39 -1.14 -15.60
C HIS A 445 30.44 -1.98 -14.84
N PHE A 446 29.99 -2.92 -14.01
CA PHE A 446 30.88 -3.81 -13.26
C PHE A 446 31.64 -4.78 -14.17
N LEU A 447 31.01 -5.26 -15.24
CA LEU A 447 31.64 -6.20 -16.18
C LEU A 447 32.71 -5.55 -17.08
N GLN A 448 32.70 -4.22 -17.27
CA GLN A 448 33.68 -3.52 -18.12
C GLN A 448 35.12 -3.63 -17.61
N ASN A 449 35.35 -3.43 -16.31
CA ASN A 449 36.67 -3.53 -15.67
C ASN A 449 36.60 -4.44 -14.43
N TYR A 450 35.98 -5.60 -14.55
CA TYR A 450 35.80 -6.51 -13.41
C TYR A 450 37.15 -7.02 -12.84
N PRO A 451 37.36 -7.06 -11.51
CA PRO A 451 36.46 -6.63 -10.43
C PRO A 451 36.69 -5.18 -9.94
N GLN A 452 37.55 -4.39 -10.60
CA GLN A 452 38.01 -3.09 -10.10
C GLN A 452 36.88 -2.06 -9.91
N ASN A 453 35.86 -2.07 -10.77
CA ASN A 453 34.70 -1.17 -10.66
C ASN A 453 33.68 -1.61 -9.58
N LEU A 454 33.83 -2.80 -8.99
CA LEU A 454 32.87 -3.38 -8.05
C LEU A 454 33.31 -3.05 -6.61
N ILE A 455 32.93 -1.87 -6.13
CA ILE A 455 33.32 -1.38 -4.80
C ILE A 455 32.10 -1.32 -3.87
N LEU A 456 32.21 -1.99 -2.72
CA LEU A 456 31.20 -2.04 -1.65
C LEU A 456 29.76 -2.38 -2.11
N PRO A 457 29.55 -3.36 -3.02
CA PRO A 457 28.22 -3.63 -3.56
C PRO A 457 27.21 -4.11 -2.50
N GLY A 458 27.65 -4.86 -1.48
CA GLY A 458 26.79 -5.27 -0.37
C GLY A 458 26.28 -4.08 0.43
N LEU A 459 27.16 -3.13 0.76
CA LEU A 459 26.80 -1.91 1.47
C LEU A 459 25.92 -0.98 0.61
N GLU A 460 26.17 -0.89 -0.70
CA GLU A 460 25.30 -0.16 -1.63
C GLU A 460 23.87 -0.74 -1.62
N VAL A 461 23.73 -2.07 -1.67
CA VAL A 461 22.42 -2.74 -1.56
C VAL A 461 21.77 -2.47 -0.20
N ILE A 462 22.51 -2.58 0.91
CA ILE A 462 21.99 -2.28 2.25
C ILE A 462 21.48 -0.84 2.32
N ALA A 463 22.23 0.13 1.79
CA ALA A 463 21.85 1.54 1.76
C ALA A 463 20.56 1.76 0.95
N LEU A 464 20.48 1.18 -0.26
CA LEU A 464 19.31 1.32 -1.14
C LEU A 464 18.03 0.71 -0.56
N TRP A 465 18.16 -0.26 0.36
CA TRP A 465 17.04 -0.86 1.09
C TRP A 465 16.81 -0.26 2.48
N ASN A 466 17.46 0.87 2.82
CA ASN A 466 17.40 1.52 4.13
C ASN A 466 17.82 0.59 5.30
N GLY A 467 18.69 -0.37 5.02
CA GLY A 467 19.02 -1.47 5.92
C GLY A 467 19.87 -1.06 7.12
N PHE A 468 20.71 -0.04 7.03
CA PHE A 468 21.56 0.41 8.14
C PHE A 468 20.77 0.74 9.41
N SER A 469 19.56 1.30 9.25
CA SER A 469 18.65 1.61 10.37
C SER A 469 18.19 0.38 11.18
N SER A 470 18.33 -0.81 10.60
CA SER A 470 17.93 -2.09 11.21
C SER A 470 19.12 -2.89 11.76
N MET A 471 20.35 -2.39 11.60
CA MET A 471 21.58 -3.10 11.98
C MET A 471 21.94 -2.85 13.45
N SER A 472 22.61 -3.83 14.06
CA SER A 472 23.26 -3.65 15.36
C SER A 472 24.45 -2.70 15.26
N THR A 473 24.82 -2.07 16.37
CA THR A 473 26.00 -1.20 16.44
C THR A 473 27.27 -1.96 16.01
N GLU A 474 27.42 -3.22 16.41
CA GLU A 474 28.57 -4.05 16.01
C GLU A 474 28.68 -4.20 14.49
N ASN A 475 27.58 -4.51 13.82
CA ASN A 475 27.59 -4.68 12.37
C ASN A 475 27.76 -3.34 11.64
N LEU A 476 27.23 -2.24 12.18
CA LEU A 476 27.49 -0.89 11.66
C LEU A 476 28.97 -0.54 11.71
N GLU A 477 29.66 -0.82 12.82
CA GLU A 477 31.10 -0.59 12.94
C GLU A 477 31.93 -1.46 11.97
N LYS A 478 31.53 -2.71 11.73
CA LYS A 478 32.13 -3.56 10.69
C LYS A 478 31.97 -2.95 9.29
N CYS A 479 30.77 -2.50 8.95
CA CYS A 479 30.51 -1.81 7.68
C CYS A 479 31.34 -0.53 7.56
N LYS A 480 31.47 0.25 8.63
CA LYS A 480 32.28 1.47 8.65
C LYS A 480 33.75 1.16 8.38
N ALA A 481 34.31 0.15 9.03
CA ALA A 481 35.68 -0.28 8.81
C ALA A 481 35.91 -0.72 7.35
N GLN A 482 34.98 -1.50 6.78
CA GLN A 482 35.01 -1.91 5.38
C GLN A 482 34.99 -0.71 4.43
N ALA A 483 34.10 0.27 4.69
CA ALA A 483 33.98 1.46 3.87
C ALA A 483 35.20 2.39 3.95
N LEU A 484 35.81 2.52 5.13
CA LEU A 484 37.07 3.28 5.30
C LEU A 484 38.24 2.63 4.54
N ALA A 485 38.40 1.31 4.65
CA ALA A 485 39.45 0.59 3.93
C ALA A 485 39.28 0.68 2.40
N ALA A 486 38.04 0.63 1.92
CA ALA A 486 37.73 0.85 0.52
C ALA A 486 38.05 2.29 0.08
N LEU A 487 37.69 3.29 0.90
CA LEU A 487 38.02 4.69 0.63
C LEU A 487 39.53 4.90 0.50
N ASP A 488 40.34 4.35 1.41
CA ASP A 488 41.80 4.45 1.34
C ASP A 488 42.36 3.87 0.03
N THR A 489 41.82 2.72 -0.40
CA THR A 489 42.18 2.07 -1.67
C THR A 489 41.80 2.94 -2.87
N VAL A 490 40.59 3.52 -2.86
CA VAL A 490 40.10 4.40 -3.92
C VAL A 490 40.92 5.69 -3.99
N LEU A 491 41.27 6.28 -2.85
CA LEU A 491 42.08 7.50 -2.77
C LEU A 491 43.53 7.30 -3.23
N ALA A 492 44.01 6.07 -3.34
CA ALA A 492 45.29 5.75 -3.96
C ALA A 492 45.25 5.76 -5.50
N LEU A 493 44.06 5.69 -6.11
CA LEU A 493 43.89 5.74 -7.57
C LEU A 493 44.03 7.18 -8.10
N PRO A 494 44.36 7.37 -9.39
CA PRO A 494 44.35 8.69 -10.01
C PRO A 494 43.01 9.40 -9.86
N GLU A 495 43.03 10.70 -9.51
CA GLU A 495 41.81 11.48 -9.25
C GLU A 495 40.82 11.44 -10.42
N SER A 496 41.32 11.45 -11.65
CA SER A 496 40.50 11.46 -12.87
C SER A 496 39.65 10.19 -13.10
N THR A 497 39.94 9.10 -12.40
CA THR A 497 39.31 7.78 -12.63
C THR A 497 38.48 7.28 -11.46
N ARG A 498 38.44 7.99 -10.33
CA ARG A 498 37.90 7.46 -9.06
C ARG A 498 36.64 8.14 -8.52
N PHE A 499 36.11 9.13 -9.24
CA PHE A 499 35.05 10.01 -8.72
C PHE A 499 33.76 9.26 -8.34
N GLU A 500 33.42 8.20 -9.07
CA GLU A 500 32.19 7.42 -8.83
C GLU A 500 32.30 6.61 -7.54
N GLU A 501 33.42 5.91 -7.37
CA GLU A 501 33.74 5.07 -6.23
C GLU A 501 34.00 5.89 -4.96
N GLU A 502 34.70 7.03 -5.10
CA GLU A 502 34.99 7.93 -4.00
C GLU A 502 33.70 8.54 -3.43
N ALA A 503 32.80 9.00 -4.30
CA ALA A 503 31.51 9.52 -3.89
C ALA A 503 30.62 8.47 -3.20
N LEU A 504 30.66 7.21 -3.69
CA LEU A 504 29.96 6.08 -3.07
C LEU A 504 30.51 5.79 -1.67
N CYS A 505 31.83 5.76 -1.49
CA CYS A 505 32.45 5.53 -0.18
C CYS A 505 32.02 6.60 0.84
N TYR A 506 32.08 7.89 0.49
CA TYR A 506 31.61 8.96 1.37
C TYR A 506 30.12 8.86 1.67
N TYR A 507 29.30 8.52 0.68
CA TYR A 507 27.86 8.37 0.90
C TYR A 507 27.56 7.27 1.92
N LEU A 508 28.18 6.10 1.75
CA LEU A 508 28.00 4.95 2.64
C LEU A 508 28.50 5.26 4.05
N LEU A 509 29.67 5.88 4.18
CA LEU A 509 30.18 6.34 5.48
C LEU A 509 29.22 7.32 6.15
N GLY A 510 28.65 8.26 5.39
CA GLY A 510 27.63 9.19 5.86
C GLY A 510 26.39 8.50 6.40
N CYS A 511 25.84 7.52 5.66
CA CYS A 511 24.69 6.73 6.11
C CYS A 511 25.00 5.92 7.38
N ILE A 512 26.20 5.34 7.48
CA ILE A 512 26.59 4.51 8.63
C ILE A 512 26.81 5.39 9.87
N ASP A 513 27.53 6.51 9.76
CA ASP A 513 27.75 7.43 10.87
C ASP A 513 26.44 8.10 11.35
N LEU A 514 25.45 8.27 10.46
CA LEU A 514 24.10 8.71 10.84
C LEU A 514 23.47 7.72 11.83
N GLU A 515 23.51 6.43 11.54
CA GLU A 515 22.92 5.37 12.37
C GLU A 515 23.75 5.04 13.63
N LEU A 516 25.05 5.36 13.62
CA LEU A 516 25.91 5.38 14.80
C LEU A 516 25.77 6.66 15.64
N HIS A 517 24.90 7.59 15.22
CA HIS A 517 24.69 8.90 15.87
C HIS A 517 25.92 9.80 15.93
N ASN A 518 26.90 9.59 15.03
CA ASN A 518 28.06 10.45 14.85
C ASN A 518 27.78 11.52 13.79
N TYR A 519 26.80 12.38 14.09
CA TYR A 519 26.28 13.38 13.14
C TYR A 519 27.34 14.31 12.53
N PRO A 520 28.37 14.79 13.27
CA PRO A 520 29.39 15.66 12.67
C PRO A 520 30.14 14.98 11.52
N LYS A 521 30.53 13.70 11.68
CA LYS A 521 31.19 12.95 10.60
C LYS A 521 30.22 12.56 9.50
N ALA A 522 28.99 12.20 9.85
CA ALA A 522 27.95 11.91 8.87
C ALA A 522 27.73 13.12 7.93
N ILE A 523 27.62 14.32 8.49
CA ILE A 523 27.48 15.57 7.72
C ILE A 523 28.72 15.79 6.83
N GLU A 524 29.93 15.70 7.40
CA GLU A 524 31.19 15.86 6.64
C GLU A 524 31.22 14.95 5.40
N TYR A 525 30.89 13.67 5.57
CA TYR A 525 30.89 12.71 4.48
C TYR A 525 29.78 12.97 3.45
N LEU A 526 28.55 13.25 3.89
CA LEU A 526 27.42 13.51 2.98
C LEU A 526 27.58 14.81 2.18
N GLU A 527 28.11 15.86 2.81
CA GLU A 527 28.46 17.10 2.12
C GLU A 527 29.58 16.87 1.10
N LYS A 528 30.59 16.07 1.46
CA LYS A 528 31.65 15.68 0.53
C LYS A 528 31.13 14.90 -0.67
N THR A 529 30.18 13.97 -0.49
CA THR A 529 29.49 13.33 -1.62
C THR A 529 28.80 14.36 -2.52
N ALA A 530 28.15 15.38 -1.95
CA ALA A 530 27.46 16.41 -2.73
C ALA A 530 28.40 17.26 -3.60
N GLU A 531 29.67 17.40 -3.25
CA GLU A 531 30.67 18.11 -4.06
C GLU A 531 30.91 17.43 -5.42
N PHE A 532 30.66 16.11 -5.52
CA PHE A 532 30.81 15.36 -6.77
C PHE A 532 29.65 15.57 -7.76
N LYS A 533 28.64 16.39 -7.45
CA LYS A 533 27.43 16.57 -8.28
C LYS A 533 27.69 16.81 -9.78
N LYS A 534 28.72 17.58 -10.12
CA LYS A 534 29.09 17.87 -11.53
C LYS A 534 30.04 16.85 -12.14
N LYS A 535 30.62 15.95 -11.34
CA LYS A 535 31.61 14.94 -11.72
C LYS A 535 30.98 13.57 -12.01
N LEU A 536 29.87 13.24 -11.33
CA LEU A 536 29.20 11.94 -11.48
C LEU A 536 28.43 11.82 -12.80
N LYS A 537 28.68 10.72 -13.51
CA LYS A 537 27.98 10.31 -14.74
C LYS A 537 27.09 9.10 -14.49
N PHE A 538 27.48 8.23 -13.57
CA PHE A 538 26.82 6.94 -13.35
C PHE A 538 26.02 6.90 -12.05
N ASN A 539 26.64 7.23 -10.92
CA ASN A 539 26.01 7.19 -9.60
C ASN A 539 25.35 8.52 -9.21
N GLN A 540 24.68 9.19 -10.15
CA GLN A 540 24.06 10.51 -9.91
C GLN A 540 23.00 10.50 -8.80
N TYR A 541 22.41 9.34 -8.50
CA TYR A 541 21.44 9.16 -7.42
C TYR A 541 22.04 9.43 -6.03
N LEU A 542 23.37 9.30 -5.85
CA LEU A 542 24.04 9.55 -4.56
C LEU A 542 23.82 10.97 -4.06
N ILE A 543 23.71 11.94 -4.97
CA ILE A 543 23.56 13.36 -4.62
C ILE A 543 22.23 13.66 -3.93
N PRO A 544 21.05 13.39 -4.54
CA PRO A 544 19.78 13.62 -3.87
C PRO A 544 19.58 12.69 -2.66
N PHE A 545 20.14 11.47 -2.66
CA PHE A 545 20.12 10.63 -1.46
C PHE A 545 20.93 11.25 -0.32
N SER A 546 22.12 11.82 -0.59
CA SER A 546 22.91 12.51 0.44
C SER A 546 22.18 13.71 1.04
N TYR A 547 21.48 14.50 0.21
CA TYR A 547 20.63 15.59 0.69
C TYR A 547 19.47 15.08 1.58
N TYR A 548 18.91 13.92 1.27
CA TYR A 548 17.86 13.32 2.10
C TYR A 548 18.41 12.87 3.45
N GLU A 549 19.58 12.22 3.49
CA GLU A 549 20.20 11.80 4.76
C GLU A 549 20.64 13.00 5.62
N LEU A 550 21.10 14.10 5.00
CA LEU A 550 21.31 15.38 5.69
C LEU A 550 20.00 15.93 6.31
N ALA A 551 18.87 15.81 5.59
CA ALA A 551 17.57 16.18 6.13
C ALA A 551 17.17 15.31 7.34
N CYS A 552 17.50 14.00 7.32
CA CYS A 552 17.30 13.10 8.45
C CYS A 552 18.11 13.55 9.67
N ILE A 553 19.40 13.88 9.50
CA ILE A 553 20.26 14.35 10.59
C ILE A 553 19.69 15.62 11.24
N GLU A 554 19.34 16.60 10.41
CA GLU A 554 18.76 17.86 10.90
C GLU A 554 17.42 17.66 11.61
N PHE A 555 16.61 16.70 11.13
CA PHE A 555 15.37 16.32 11.82
C PHE A 555 15.64 15.72 13.20
N LEU A 556 16.59 14.77 13.29
CA LEU A 556 16.97 14.10 14.53
C LEU A 556 17.59 15.08 15.55
N GLN A 557 18.21 16.16 15.07
CA GLN A 557 18.74 17.26 15.89
C GLN A 557 17.69 18.35 16.19
N ALA A 558 16.42 18.15 15.83
CA ALA A 558 15.31 19.10 15.99
C ALA A 558 15.47 20.43 15.22
N ASN A 559 16.34 20.48 14.21
CA ASN A 559 16.53 21.61 13.30
C ASN A 559 15.54 21.54 12.13
N TYR A 560 14.23 21.54 12.42
CA TYR A 560 13.19 21.32 11.41
C TYR A 560 13.22 22.27 10.19
N PRO A 561 13.54 23.57 10.32
CA PRO A 561 13.68 24.45 9.16
C PRO A 561 14.82 24.03 8.22
N SER A 562 15.96 23.60 8.77
CA SER A 562 17.11 23.10 7.99
C SER A 562 16.76 21.77 7.30
N SER A 563 16.13 20.85 8.04
CA SER A 563 15.62 19.58 7.48
C SER A 563 14.70 19.82 6.28
N LYS A 564 13.75 20.75 6.39
CA LYS A 564 12.85 21.13 5.30
C LYS A 564 13.60 21.73 4.10
N ALA A 565 14.62 22.54 4.33
CA ALA A 565 15.44 23.13 3.26
C ALA A 565 16.20 22.05 2.47
N TRP A 566 16.75 21.04 3.15
CA TRP A 566 17.37 19.89 2.48
C TRP A 566 16.36 19.08 1.66
N LEU A 567 15.16 18.81 2.17
CA LEU A 567 14.10 18.14 1.42
C LEU A 567 13.66 18.93 0.16
N VAL A 568 13.79 20.26 0.14
CA VAL A 568 13.58 21.07 -1.06
C VAL A 568 14.69 20.83 -2.09
N LYS A 569 15.97 20.81 -1.68
CA LYS A 569 17.10 20.51 -2.56
C LYS A 569 16.99 19.14 -3.21
N VAL A 570 16.45 18.13 -2.52
CA VAL A 570 16.18 16.81 -3.12
C VAL A 570 15.25 16.94 -4.33
N LYS A 571 14.19 17.76 -4.23
CA LYS A 571 13.19 17.95 -5.30
C LYS A 571 13.72 18.71 -6.52
N GLU A 572 14.83 19.42 -6.38
CA GLU A 572 15.51 20.12 -7.49
C GLU A 572 16.32 19.16 -8.37
N CYS A 573 16.55 17.93 -7.90
CA CYS A 573 17.23 16.89 -8.65
C CYS A 573 16.23 16.05 -9.44
N SER A 574 16.58 15.61 -10.65
CA SER A 574 15.75 14.71 -11.48
C SER A 574 16.62 13.87 -12.42
N GLY A 575 16.06 12.80 -12.97
CA GLY A 575 16.71 11.96 -13.97
C GLY A 575 17.69 10.93 -13.41
N TYR A 576 17.50 10.48 -12.17
CA TYR A 576 18.38 9.53 -11.49
C TYR A 576 17.65 8.24 -11.08
N PHE A 577 18.40 7.18 -10.80
CA PHE A 577 17.85 5.91 -10.32
C PHE A 577 17.10 6.09 -8.99
N PHE A 578 15.96 5.42 -8.83
CA PHE A 578 15.12 5.48 -7.63
C PHE A 578 14.51 6.86 -7.31
N GLU A 579 14.42 7.78 -8.29
CA GLU A 579 13.79 9.09 -8.10
C GLU A 579 12.37 9.00 -7.52
N ASN A 580 11.51 8.10 -8.04
CA ASN A 580 10.16 7.90 -7.50
C ASN A 580 10.19 7.42 -6.05
N ARG A 581 11.08 6.47 -5.73
CA ARG A 581 11.24 5.91 -4.38
C ARG A 581 11.69 6.98 -3.40
N LEU A 582 12.69 7.78 -3.75
CA LEU A 582 13.16 8.90 -2.93
C LEU A 582 12.08 9.99 -2.80
N GLY A 583 11.32 10.24 -3.87
CA GLY A 583 10.16 11.14 -3.85
C GLY A 583 9.11 10.73 -2.81
N VAL A 584 8.83 9.43 -2.67
CA VAL A 584 7.97 8.89 -1.60
C VAL A 584 8.59 9.14 -0.23
N ARG A 585 9.89 8.87 -0.04
CA ARG A 585 10.59 9.15 1.24
C ARG A 585 10.44 10.63 1.62
N VAL A 586 10.72 11.55 0.69
CA VAL A 586 10.59 13.01 0.89
C VAL A 586 9.15 13.40 1.23
N HIS A 587 8.15 12.82 0.56
CA HIS A 587 6.74 13.11 0.82
C HIS A 587 6.34 12.71 2.24
N LEU A 588 6.64 11.46 2.64
CA LEU A 588 6.31 10.94 3.96
C LEU A 588 7.05 11.71 5.07
N SER A 589 8.32 12.07 4.87
CA SER A 589 9.08 12.94 5.78
C SER A 589 8.43 14.32 5.95
N ASN A 590 7.94 14.92 4.86
CA ASN A 590 7.24 16.21 4.93
C ASN A 590 5.92 16.12 5.73
N ILE A 591 5.21 14.99 5.68
CA ILE A 591 4.01 14.77 6.50
C ILE A 591 4.38 14.80 8.00
N GLN A 592 5.47 14.13 8.38
CA GLN A 592 5.92 14.13 9.78
C GLN A 592 6.35 15.53 10.26
N LEU A 593 7.07 16.28 9.41
CA LEU A 593 7.47 17.66 9.70
C LEU A 593 6.29 18.63 9.89
N ARG A 594 5.20 18.46 9.12
CA ARG A 594 3.98 19.30 9.27
C ARG A 594 3.30 19.14 10.64
N GLY A 595 3.56 18.05 11.36
CA GLY A 595 3.03 17.85 12.71
C GLY A 595 3.85 18.52 13.81
N LEU A 596 5.01 19.11 13.47
CA LEU A 596 5.99 19.66 14.43
C LEU A 596 6.30 21.15 14.19
N CYS A 597 6.03 21.66 12.99
CA CYS A 597 6.11 23.07 12.61
C CYS A 597 4.72 23.67 12.53
#